data_AF-A0A816DT93-F1
#
_entry.id   AF-A0A816DT93-F1
#
_cell.length_a   1.000
_cell.length_b   1.000
_cell.length_c   1.000
_cell.angle_alpha   90.00
_cell.angle_beta   90.00
_cell.angle_gamma   90.00
#
_symmetry.space_group_name_H-M   'P 1'
#
loop_
_entity.id
_entity.type
_entity.pdbx_description
1 polymer ?
#
loop_
_entity_poly.entity_id
_entity_poly.type
_entity_poly.pdbx_seq_one_letter_code
_entity_poly.pdbx_strand_id
1 'polypeptide(L)'
;MTNDERTKLQRLLGVMSNDDILNYLGSLDYVFTYLRNSVPEHALETTTIQTFVEYHIHSYACLNDNILRRPPFSTIQLQYIIDLYERIEENAFDKVLRAYVKKELVEETFTDKEREHVLHVFSRMTFEKETIAETLKSIDSWISMLKRLMIRVLNANISLDVPLQLYLERTDLWSDRVSNLDLDTFQVDDDILLQHTYVILRGLETKQKRNNQLTQQQQQKISEIQSIEGQREKVQTWFDTTARVTTGPKVLKPKIRV
;
A
#
# COMPACT_ATOMS: atom_id res chain seq x y z
N MET A 1 5.09 11.83 0.70
CA MET A 1 4.07 12.19 1.74
C MET A 1 4.40 11.58 3.10
N THR A 2 4.11 12.27 4.22
CA THR A 2 4.33 11.75 5.59
C THR A 2 3.33 10.63 5.96
N ASN A 3 3.63 9.80 6.96
CA ASN A 3 2.73 8.71 7.41
C ASN A 3 1.40 9.23 7.98
N ASP A 4 1.39 10.40 8.62
CA ASP A 4 0.18 11.02 9.14
C ASP A 4 -0.73 11.51 8.00
N GLU A 5 -0.16 12.19 6.99
CA GLU A 5 -0.89 12.60 5.78
C GLU A 5 -1.42 11.40 5.00
N ARG A 6 -0.64 10.32 4.87
CA ARG A 6 -1.08 9.04 4.28
C ARG A 6 -2.29 8.47 5.00
N THR A 7 -2.27 8.47 6.32
CA THR A 7 -3.38 7.95 7.13
C THR A 7 -4.64 8.81 6.99
N LYS A 8 -4.48 10.14 7.03
CA LYS A 8 -5.59 11.09 6.84
C LYS A 8 -6.23 10.95 5.47
N LEU A 9 -5.42 10.87 4.42
CA LEU A 9 -5.90 10.68 3.06
C LEU A 9 -6.62 9.34 2.91
N GLN A 10 -6.06 8.25 3.43
CA GLN A 10 -6.69 6.93 3.35
C GLN A 10 -8.06 6.89 4.04
N ARG A 11 -8.21 7.53 5.21
CA ARG A 11 -9.50 7.65 5.90
C ARG A 11 -10.52 8.42 5.07
N LEU A 12 -10.10 9.54 4.48
CA LEU A 12 -10.96 10.36 3.63
C LEU A 12 -11.42 9.60 2.38
N LEU A 13 -10.48 9.01 1.64
CA LEU A 13 -10.80 8.21 0.45
C LEU A 13 -11.74 7.05 0.81
N GLY A 14 -11.62 6.49 2.01
CA GLY A 14 -12.54 5.48 2.54
C GLY A 14 -14.00 5.92 2.61
N VAL A 15 -14.28 7.19 2.96
CA VAL A 15 -15.65 7.71 3.15
C VAL A 15 -16.23 8.44 1.94
N MET A 16 -15.43 8.72 0.92
CA MET A 16 -15.88 9.43 -0.28
C MET A 16 -16.84 8.59 -1.13
N SER A 17 -17.80 9.29 -1.77
CA SER A 17 -18.68 8.69 -2.77
C SER A 17 -17.93 8.40 -4.07
N ASN A 18 -18.47 7.50 -4.90
CA ASN A 18 -17.87 7.16 -6.20
C ASN A 18 -17.82 8.38 -7.13
N ASP A 19 -18.86 9.21 -7.13
CA ASP A 19 -18.92 10.44 -7.93
C ASP A 19 -17.85 11.44 -7.50
N ASP A 20 -17.62 11.59 -6.20
CA ASP A 20 -16.54 12.46 -5.70
C ASP A 20 -15.18 11.96 -6.19
N ILE A 21 -14.89 10.66 -6.06
CA ILE A 21 -13.62 10.05 -6.50
C ILE A 21 -13.34 10.34 -7.98
N LEU A 22 -14.34 10.13 -8.85
CA LEU A 22 -14.21 10.40 -10.28
C LEU A 22 -14.02 11.89 -10.57
N ASN A 23 -14.74 12.76 -9.85
CA ASN A 23 -14.59 14.22 -9.98
C ASN A 23 -13.19 14.68 -9.54
N TYR A 24 -12.60 14.09 -8.49
CA TYR A 24 -11.23 14.39 -8.08
C TYR A 24 -10.20 13.95 -9.13
N LEU A 25 -10.36 12.76 -9.73
CA LEU A 25 -9.47 12.31 -10.81
C LEU A 25 -9.45 13.31 -11.96
N GLY A 26 -10.63 13.69 -12.49
CA GLY A 26 -10.72 14.67 -13.57
C GLY A 26 -10.21 16.06 -13.17
N SER A 27 -10.40 16.46 -11.91
CA SER A 27 -9.87 17.73 -11.38
C SER A 27 -8.34 17.73 -11.32
N LEU A 28 -7.72 16.61 -10.94
CA LEU A 28 -6.27 16.47 -10.88
C LEU A 28 -5.63 16.45 -12.28
N ASP A 29 -6.27 15.82 -13.27
CA ASP A 29 -5.79 15.87 -14.66
C ASP A 29 -5.69 17.32 -15.17
N TYR A 30 -6.63 18.18 -14.77
CA TYR A 30 -6.59 19.60 -15.07
C TYR A 30 -5.42 20.31 -14.35
N VAL A 31 -5.18 20.01 -13.07
CA VAL A 31 -4.03 20.55 -12.33
C VAL A 31 -2.71 20.12 -12.97
N PHE A 32 -2.58 18.85 -13.37
CA PHE A 32 -1.41 18.34 -14.08
C PHE A 32 -1.16 19.05 -15.41
N THR A 33 -2.23 19.37 -16.15
CA THR A 33 -2.13 20.15 -17.39
C THR A 33 -1.51 21.52 -17.16
N TYR A 34 -1.83 22.19 -16.06
CA TYR A 34 -1.22 23.49 -15.70
C TYR A 34 0.20 23.32 -15.15
N LEU A 35 0.45 22.31 -14.33
CA LEU A 35 1.80 21.99 -13.84
C LEU A 35 2.78 21.78 -15.00
N ARG A 36 2.34 21.11 -16.07
CA ARG A 36 3.15 20.87 -17.27
C ARG A 36 3.53 22.16 -18.01
N ASN A 37 2.69 23.19 -17.94
CA ASN A 37 2.80 24.37 -18.80
C ASN A 37 3.27 25.64 -18.07
N SER A 38 3.18 25.70 -16.73
CA SER A 38 3.12 27.00 -16.04
C SER A 38 3.90 27.12 -14.72
N VAL A 39 4.89 26.27 -14.43
CA VAL A 39 5.52 26.28 -13.09
C VAL A 39 7.04 26.51 -13.12
N PRO A 40 7.55 27.58 -12.49
CA PRO A 40 8.96 27.70 -12.13
C PRO A 40 9.32 26.65 -11.06
N GLU A 41 10.42 25.92 -11.23
CA GLU A 41 10.86 24.79 -10.35
C GLU A 41 10.79 25.08 -8.85
N HIS A 42 11.00 26.34 -8.43
CA HIS A 42 11.04 26.74 -7.02
C HIS A 42 9.66 26.92 -6.34
N ALA A 43 8.55 26.82 -7.08
CA ALA A 43 7.20 26.99 -6.51
C ALA A 43 6.61 25.71 -5.88
N LEU A 44 7.29 24.56 -5.99
CA LEU A 44 6.73 23.23 -5.74
C LEU A 44 6.82 22.77 -4.27
N GLU A 45 7.82 23.22 -3.52
CA GLU A 45 8.17 22.62 -2.21
C GLU A 45 7.33 23.14 -1.04
N THR A 46 6.80 24.37 -1.12
CA THR A 46 6.07 25.01 -0.01
C THR A 46 4.61 25.33 -0.33
N THR A 47 4.20 25.17 -1.59
CA THR A 47 2.84 25.49 -2.05
C THR A 47 1.91 24.31 -1.84
N THR A 48 0.69 24.53 -1.36
CA THR A 48 -0.35 23.48 -1.33
C THR A 48 -1.07 23.38 -2.67
N ILE A 49 -1.75 22.26 -2.91
CA ILE A 49 -2.58 22.10 -4.12
C ILE A 49 -3.62 23.23 -4.21
N GLN A 50 -4.26 23.60 -3.10
CA GLN A 50 -5.23 24.70 -3.06
C GLN A 50 -4.58 26.02 -3.46
N THR A 51 -3.45 26.39 -2.85
CA THR A 51 -2.74 27.63 -3.17
C THR A 51 -2.35 27.65 -4.64
N PHE A 52 -1.84 26.54 -5.18
CA PHE A 52 -1.49 26.46 -6.60
C PHE A 52 -2.69 26.74 -7.51
N VAL A 53 -3.82 26.09 -7.23
CA VAL A 53 -5.08 26.27 -7.96
C VAL A 53 -5.53 27.73 -7.94
N GLU A 54 -5.54 28.35 -6.76
CA GLU A 54 -6.02 29.72 -6.56
C GLU A 54 -5.13 30.75 -7.26
N TYR A 55 -3.80 30.60 -7.19
CA TYR A 55 -2.85 31.58 -7.70
C TYR A 55 -2.44 31.38 -9.16
N HIS A 56 -2.56 30.18 -9.73
CA HIS A 56 -2.04 29.90 -11.09
C HIS A 56 -3.12 29.48 -12.08
N ILE A 57 -4.16 28.78 -11.63
CA ILE A 57 -5.22 28.31 -12.53
C ILE A 57 -6.35 29.35 -12.63
N HIS A 58 -6.54 30.19 -11.60
CA HIS A 58 -7.50 31.32 -11.57
C HIS A 58 -8.96 30.95 -11.90
N SER A 59 -9.30 29.67 -11.86
CA SER A 59 -10.59 29.17 -12.31
C SER A 59 -11.41 28.66 -11.12
N TYR A 60 -12.35 29.50 -10.70
CA TYR A 60 -13.46 29.12 -9.82
C TYR A 60 -14.47 28.16 -10.50
N ALA A 61 -14.45 28.04 -11.84
CA ALA A 61 -15.48 27.32 -12.59
C ALA A 61 -15.14 25.86 -12.95
N CYS A 62 -13.86 25.53 -13.15
CA CYS A 62 -13.42 24.22 -13.68
C CYS A 62 -13.15 23.17 -12.60
N LEU A 63 -12.87 23.61 -11.38
CA LEU A 63 -12.62 22.74 -10.24
C LEU A 63 -13.85 22.87 -9.37
N ASN A 64 -14.54 21.76 -9.09
CA ASN A 64 -15.75 21.78 -8.29
C ASN A 64 -15.40 22.49 -6.97
N ASP A 65 -15.89 23.73 -6.80
CA ASP A 65 -15.33 24.80 -5.93
C ASP A 65 -15.22 24.38 -4.44
N ASN A 66 -15.84 23.26 -4.10
CA ASN A 66 -15.95 22.69 -2.77
C ASN A 66 -15.04 21.49 -2.51
N ILE A 67 -14.50 20.85 -3.55
CA ILE A 67 -13.86 19.54 -3.46
C ILE A 67 -12.37 19.72 -3.12
N LEU A 68 -11.59 20.41 -3.95
CA LEU A 68 -10.16 20.67 -3.66
C LEU A 68 -9.91 21.64 -2.50
N ARG A 69 -10.93 22.38 -2.06
CA ARG A 69 -10.86 23.27 -0.89
C ARG A 69 -11.12 22.57 0.45
N ARG A 70 -11.55 21.30 0.44
CA ARG A 70 -11.81 20.53 1.67
C ARG A 70 -10.54 19.83 2.16
N PRO A 71 -10.23 19.91 3.48
CA PRO A 71 -9.19 19.07 4.06
C PRO A 71 -9.52 17.58 3.90
N PRO A 72 -8.49 16.72 3.77
CA PRO A 72 -7.06 17.02 3.70
C PRO A 72 -6.57 17.53 2.35
N PHE A 73 -7.32 17.43 1.24
CA PHE A 73 -6.83 17.78 -0.10
C PHE A 73 -6.31 19.21 -0.21
N SER A 74 -6.99 20.16 0.43
CA SER A 74 -6.56 21.56 0.46
C SER A 74 -5.24 21.80 1.20
N THR A 75 -4.91 20.89 2.13
CA THR A 75 -3.73 21.00 2.99
C THR A 75 -2.52 20.21 2.48
N ILE A 76 -2.71 19.39 1.45
CA ILE A 76 -1.62 18.59 0.88
C ILE A 76 -0.67 19.51 0.09
N GLN A 77 0.62 19.39 0.38
CA GLN A 77 1.67 20.07 -0.37
C GLN A 77 1.70 19.57 -1.82
N LEU A 78 1.90 20.48 -2.76
CA LEU A 78 1.90 20.22 -4.18
C LEU A 78 2.93 19.15 -4.59
N GLN A 79 4.07 19.07 -3.90
CA GLN A 79 5.05 17.99 -4.09
C GLN A 79 4.50 16.56 -3.90
N TYR A 80 3.36 16.39 -3.21
CA TYR A 80 2.70 15.11 -3.02
C TYR A 80 1.52 14.88 -3.98
N ILE A 81 1.37 15.68 -5.03
CA ILE A 81 0.23 15.55 -5.95
C ILE A 81 0.25 14.23 -6.74
N ILE A 82 1.43 13.68 -7.06
CA ILE A 82 1.55 12.37 -7.71
C ILE A 82 1.14 11.26 -6.73
N ASP A 83 1.74 11.25 -5.52
CA ASP A 83 1.36 10.36 -4.41
C ASP A 83 -0.18 10.36 -4.17
N LEU A 84 -0.79 11.54 -4.26
CA LEU A 84 -2.22 11.73 -4.10
C LEU A 84 -3.01 11.09 -5.25
N TYR A 85 -2.64 11.40 -6.49
CA TYR A 85 -3.30 10.88 -7.69
C TYR A 85 -3.29 9.35 -7.72
N GLU A 86 -2.13 8.73 -7.49
CA GLU A 86 -1.98 7.28 -7.44
C GLU A 86 -2.92 6.62 -6.41
N ARG A 87 -3.05 7.23 -5.23
CA ARG A 87 -3.95 6.72 -4.18
C ARG A 87 -5.43 6.86 -4.54
N ILE A 88 -5.80 7.92 -5.25
CA ILE A 88 -7.18 8.08 -5.72
C ILE A 88 -7.48 7.03 -6.79
N GLU A 89 -6.55 6.75 -7.70
CA GLU A 89 -6.71 5.69 -8.70
C GLU A 89 -6.87 4.30 -8.07
N GLU A 90 -6.03 3.96 -7.11
CA GLU A 90 -6.16 2.70 -6.36
C GLU A 90 -7.52 2.59 -5.65
N ASN A 91 -8.00 3.69 -5.08
CA ASN A 91 -9.31 3.72 -4.42
C ASN A 91 -10.47 3.65 -5.41
N ALA A 92 -10.36 4.33 -6.55
CA ALA A 92 -11.31 4.29 -7.65
C ALA A 92 -11.40 2.87 -8.23
N PHE A 93 -10.28 2.17 -8.33
CA PHE A 93 -10.29 0.76 -8.69
C PHE A 93 -11.13 -0.05 -7.71
N ASP A 94 -10.84 0.05 -6.41
CA ASP A 94 -11.49 -0.76 -5.39
C ASP A 94 -13.00 -0.51 -5.28
N LYS A 95 -13.43 0.74 -5.42
CA LYS A 95 -14.83 1.15 -5.23
C LYS A 95 -15.68 1.16 -6.49
N VAL A 96 -15.07 1.45 -7.64
CA VAL A 96 -15.78 1.67 -8.90
C VAL A 96 -15.45 0.52 -9.85
N LEU A 97 -14.22 0.46 -10.36
CA LEU A 97 -13.91 -0.45 -11.47
C LEU A 97 -13.95 -1.93 -11.11
N ARG A 98 -13.66 -2.32 -9.86
CA ARG A 98 -13.66 -3.72 -9.44
C ARG A 98 -14.98 -4.44 -9.76
N ALA A 99 -16.11 -3.74 -9.68
CA ALA A 99 -17.43 -4.30 -9.98
C ALA A 99 -17.74 -4.40 -11.48
N TYR A 100 -16.99 -3.68 -12.32
CA TYR A 100 -17.22 -3.54 -13.77
C TYR A 100 -16.01 -3.98 -14.60
N VAL A 101 -15.09 -4.75 -14.01
CA VAL A 101 -13.99 -5.38 -14.74
C VAL A 101 -14.59 -6.16 -15.92
N LYS A 102 -14.13 -5.86 -17.14
CA LYS A 102 -14.68 -6.45 -18.38
C LYS A 102 -14.78 -7.97 -18.24
N LYS A 103 -15.82 -8.59 -18.81
CA LYS A 103 -16.02 -10.05 -18.74
C LYS A 103 -14.80 -10.86 -19.21
N GLU A 104 -14.00 -10.32 -20.12
CA GLU A 104 -12.76 -10.94 -20.62
C GLU A 104 -11.62 -10.96 -19.58
N LEU A 105 -11.74 -10.14 -18.53
CA LEU A 105 -10.78 -9.98 -17.44
C LEU A 105 -11.26 -10.64 -16.14
N VAL A 106 -12.44 -11.28 -16.10
CA VAL A 106 -12.94 -11.87 -14.86
C VAL A 106 -12.34 -13.25 -14.62
N GLU A 107 -12.24 -13.67 -13.36
CA GLU A 107 -11.59 -14.95 -13.02
C GLU A 107 -12.27 -16.11 -13.77
N GLU A 108 -13.60 -16.05 -13.95
CA GLU A 108 -14.43 -17.09 -14.55
C GLU A 108 -14.09 -17.47 -16.00
N THR A 109 -13.33 -16.63 -16.74
CA THR A 109 -12.86 -16.99 -18.09
C THR A 109 -11.66 -17.94 -18.07
N PHE A 110 -10.98 -18.06 -16.92
CA PHE A 110 -9.81 -18.92 -16.74
C PHE A 110 -10.13 -20.09 -15.82
N THR A 111 -9.58 -21.26 -16.12
CA THR A 111 -9.65 -22.42 -15.22
C THR A 111 -8.79 -22.19 -13.98
N ASP A 112 -9.12 -22.84 -12.86
CA ASP A 112 -8.33 -22.70 -11.63
C ASP A 112 -6.84 -23.07 -11.85
N LYS A 113 -6.57 -24.07 -12.70
CA LYS A 113 -5.19 -24.46 -13.06
C LYS A 113 -4.46 -23.35 -13.81
N GLU A 114 -5.11 -22.68 -14.75
CA GLU A 114 -4.51 -21.54 -15.47
C GLU A 114 -4.26 -20.38 -14.53
N ARG A 115 -5.21 -20.06 -13.64
CA ARG A 115 -5.03 -19.00 -12.65
C ARG A 115 -3.84 -19.26 -11.72
N GLU A 116 -3.73 -20.49 -11.21
CA GLU A 116 -2.60 -20.90 -10.38
C GLU A 116 -1.27 -20.85 -11.14
N HIS A 117 -1.27 -21.31 -12.40
CA HIS A 117 -0.09 -21.30 -13.24
C HIS A 117 0.40 -19.87 -13.52
N VAL A 118 -0.50 -18.99 -13.99
CA VAL A 118 -0.23 -17.58 -14.26
C VAL A 118 0.33 -16.89 -13.02
N LEU A 119 -0.31 -17.07 -11.86
CA LEU A 119 0.14 -16.48 -10.61
C LEU A 119 1.53 -16.98 -10.19
N HIS A 120 1.78 -18.28 -10.35
CA HIS A 120 3.07 -18.88 -10.02
C HIS A 120 4.20 -18.35 -10.93
N VAL A 121 3.97 -18.34 -12.25
CA VAL A 121 4.94 -17.81 -13.22
C VAL A 121 5.23 -16.34 -12.93
N PHE A 122 4.17 -15.54 -12.77
CA PHE A 122 4.31 -14.12 -12.44
C PHE A 122 5.10 -13.90 -11.15
N SER A 123 4.77 -14.59 -10.06
CA SER A 123 5.44 -14.40 -8.76
C SER A 123 6.94 -14.70 -8.84
N ARG A 124 7.30 -15.83 -9.47
CA ARG A 124 8.68 -16.28 -9.63
C ARG A 124 9.53 -15.32 -10.48
N MET A 125 8.92 -14.68 -11.47
CA MET A 125 9.60 -13.72 -12.36
C MET A 125 9.68 -12.32 -11.78
N THR A 126 8.92 -12.03 -10.72
CA THR A 126 8.79 -10.71 -10.11
C THR A 126 9.28 -10.71 -8.66
N PHE A 127 8.43 -10.41 -7.68
CA PHE A 127 8.82 -10.17 -6.28
C PHE A 127 9.45 -11.36 -5.56
N GLU A 128 9.33 -12.59 -6.08
CA GLU A 128 10.03 -13.77 -5.53
C GLU A 128 11.37 -14.06 -6.20
N LYS A 129 11.71 -13.33 -7.27
CA LYS A 129 12.99 -13.48 -7.96
C LYS A 129 14.12 -12.99 -7.05
N GLU A 130 15.13 -13.82 -6.86
CA GLU A 130 16.26 -13.50 -5.96
C GLU A 130 16.99 -12.19 -6.33
N THR A 131 17.10 -11.90 -7.62
CA THR A 131 17.82 -10.73 -8.14
C THR A 131 16.95 -9.49 -8.32
N ILE A 132 15.69 -9.50 -7.84
CA ILE A 132 14.81 -8.35 -7.99
C ILE A 132 15.26 -7.18 -7.11
N ALA A 133 15.06 -5.96 -7.61
CA ALA A 133 15.26 -4.73 -6.85
C ALA A 133 14.46 -4.75 -5.54
N GLU A 134 15.05 -4.21 -4.47
CA GLU A 134 14.45 -4.20 -3.13
C GLU A 134 13.10 -3.46 -3.09
N THR A 135 12.98 -2.38 -3.87
CA THR A 135 11.74 -1.57 -4.02
C THR A 135 10.58 -2.37 -4.61
N LEU A 136 10.88 -3.46 -5.33
CA LEU A 136 9.93 -4.33 -6.01
C LEU A 136 9.70 -5.67 -5.28
N LYS A 137 10.34 -5.93 -4.13
CA LYS A 137 10.08 -7.16 -3.35
C LYS A 137 8.73 -7.16 -2.66
N SER A 138 8.12 -5.98 -2.47
CA SER A 138 6.85 -5.86 -1.77
C SER A 138 5.68 -6.22 -2.67
N ILE A 139 4.86 -7.19 -2.23
CA ILE A 139 3.58 -7.53 -2.88
C ILE A 139 2.67 -6.29 -2.98
N ASP A 140 2.71 -5.39 -2.00
CA ASP A 140 1.93 -4.14 -2.02
C ASP A 140 2.26 -3.28 -3.25
N SER A 141 3.54 -3.15 -3.60
CA SER A 141 3.97 -2.37 -4.76
C SER A 141 3.34 -2.91 -6.05
N TRP A 142 3.29 -4.24 -6.20
CA TRP A 142 2.67 -4.90 -7.35
C TRP A 142 1.15 -4.74 -7.38
N ILE A 143 0.48 -4.91 -6.23
CA ILE A 143 -0.97 -4.69 -6.12
C ILE A 143 -1.32 -3.25 -6.52
N SER A 144 -0.61 -2.26 -5.96
CA SER A 144 -0.78 -0.84 -6.27
C SER A 144 -0.57 -0.55 -7.75
N MET A 145 0.49 -1.07 -8.35
CA MET A 145 0.77 -0.91 -9.78
C MET A 145 -0.33 -1.55 -10.64
N LEU A 146 -0.76 -2.79 -10.35
CA LEU A 146 -1.81 -3.47 -11.12
C LEU A 146 -3.13 -2.72 -11.06
N LYS A 147 -3.52 -2.17 -9.90
CA LYS A 147 -4.73 -1.34 -9.78
C LYS A 147 -4.67 -0.10 -10.68
N ARG A 148 -3.54 0.61 -10.68
CA ARG A 148 -3.30 1.78 -11.54
C ARG A 148 -3.31 1.41 -13.01
N LEU A 149 -2.68 0.30 -13.38
CA LEU A 149 -2.73 -0.25 -14.74
C LEU A 149 -4.18 -0.47 -15.20
N MET A 150 -5.00 -1.11 -14.36
CA MET A 150 -6.40 -1.38 -14.69
C MET A 150 -7.23 -0.10 -14.87
N ILE A 151 -6.96 0.94 -14.10
CA ILE A 151 -7.62 2.25 -14.22
C ILE A 151 -7.21 2.96 -15.52
N ARG A 152 -5.90 3.03 -15.79
CA ARG A 152 -5.34 3.85 -16.87
C ARG A 152 -5.39 3.20 -18.24
N VAL A 153 -5.25 1.88 -18.31
CA VAL A 153 -5.09 1.16 -19.59
C VAL A 153 -6.35 0.39 -19.95
N LEU A 154 -6.93 -0.37 -19.02
CA LEU A 154 -8.02 -1.31 -19.36
C LEU A 154 -9.37 -0.62 -19.63
N ASN A 155 -9.48 0.66 -19.27
CA ASN A 155 -10.63 1.50 -19.61
C ASN A 155 -10.59 2.01 -21.06
N ALA A 156 -9.44 1.90 -21.75
CA ALA A 156 -9.35 2.20 -23.18
C ALA A 156 -9.73 0.96 -24.03
N ASN A 157 -10.15 1.18 -25.28
CA ASN A 157 -10.44 0.11 -26.26
C ASN A 157 -9.13 -0.55 -26.75
N ILE A 158 -8.39 -1.17 -25.83
CA ILE A 158 -7.10 -1.80 -26.06
C ILE A 158 -7.30 -3.32 -26.19
N SER A 159 -6.52 -3.95 -27.07
CA SER A 159 -6.46 -5.42 -27.18
C SER A 159 -5.90 -6.01 -25.88
N LEU A 160 -6.55 -7.04 -25.34
CA LEU A 160 -6.11 -7.71 -24.13
C LEU A 160 -5.10 -8.85 -24.41
N ASP A 161 -4.95 -9.23 -25.68
CA ASP A 161 -4.02 -10.25 -26.16
C ASP A 161 -2.63 -9.67 -26.45
N VAL A 162 -2.12 -8.86 -25.51
CA VAL A 162 -0.80 -8.22 -25.60
C VAL A 162 0.02 -8.56 -24.36
N PRO A 163 1.34 -8.75 -24.46
CA PRO A 163 2.18 -9.05 -23.31
C PRO A 163 2.05 -8.00 -22.20
N LEU A 164 1.88 -8.46 -20.96
CA LEU A 164 1.77 -7.60 -19.79
C LEU A 164 3.07 -6.80 -19.56
N GLN A 165 4.22 -7.38 -19.90
CA GLN A 165 5.56 -6.79 -19.75
C GLN A 165 5.63 -5.37 -20.33
N LEU A 166 5.03 -5.13 -21.50
CA LEU A 166 5.02 -3.82 -22.17
C LEU A 166 4.45 -2.69 -21.29
N TYR A 167 3.57 -3.04 -20.37
CA TYR A 167 2.98 -2.09 -19.44
C TYR A 167 3.76 -2.04 -18.12
N LEU A 168 4.36 -3.14 -17.68
CA LEU A 168 5.14 -3.18 -16.44
C LEU A 168 6.40 -2.30 -16.52
N GLU A 169 6.93 -2.05 -17.72
CA GLU A 169 8.08 -1.17 -17.95
C GLU A 169 7.74 0.33 -17.88
N ARG A 170 6.45 0.68 -17.80
CA ARG A 170 6.02 2.08 -17.72
C ARG A 170 6.27 2.65 -16.32
N THR A 171 7.23 3.55 -16.22
CA THR A 171 7.59 4.24 -14.96
C THR A 171 6.42 4.98 -14.33
N ASP A 172 5.47 5.51 -15.11
CA ASP A 172 4.32 6.25 -14.59
C ASP A 172 3.34 5.38 -13.77
N LEU A 173 3.38 4.05 -13.93
CA LEU A 173 2.54 3.10 -13.19
C LEU A 173 3.14 2.70 -11.83
N TRP A 174 4.37 3.11 -11.56
CA TRP A 174 5.06 2.81 -10.32
C TRP A 174 5.11 4.04 -9.43
N SER A 175 5.25 3.82 -8.12
CA SER A 175 5.50 4.94 -7.21
C SER A 175 6.84 5.59 -7.54
N ASP A 176 7.00 6.87 -7.21
CA ASP A 176 8.20 7.70 -7.33
C ASP A 176 9.53 7.04 -6.88
N ARG A 177 9.46 6.02 -6.02
CA ARG A 177 10.60 5.24 -5.52
C ARG A 177 11.17 4.19 -6.48
N VAL A 178 10.49 3.90 -7.58
CA VAL A 178 10.91 2.86 -8.54
C VAL A 178 11.57 3.53 -9.74
N SER A 179 12.82 3.17 -10.00
CA SER A 179 13.63 3.67 -11.11
C SER A 179 13.61 2.71 -12.31
N ASN A 180 14.04 3.18 -13.48
CA ASN A 180 14.22 2.30 -14.65
C ASN A 180 15.15 1.11 -14.36
N LEU A 181 16.22 1.35 -13.59
CA LEU A 181 17.16 0.29 -13.19
C LEU A 181 16.49 -0.79 -12.32
N ASP A 182 15.50 -0.41 -11.52
CA ASP A 182 14.71 -1.37 -10.75
C ASP A 182 13.84 -2.22 -11.69
N LEU A 183 13.24 -1.59 -12.72
CA LEU A 183 12.41 -2.28 -13.70
C LEU A 183 13.20 -3.29 -14.53
N ASP A 184 14.48 -3.02 -14.82
CA ASP A 184 15.38 -3.95 -15.53
C ASP A 184 15.64 -5.26 -14.74
N THR A 185 15.28 -5.33 -13.46
CA THR A 185 15.53 -6.51 -12.62
C THR A 185 14.51 -7.64 -12.82
N PHE A 186 13.41 -7.40 -13.53
CA PHE A 186 12.40 -8.42 -13.83
C PHE A 186 12.06 -8.48 -15.32
N GLN A 187 11.58 -9.64 -15.75
CA GLN A 187 11.01 -9.83 -17.08
C GLN A 187 9.95 -10.93 -16.95
N VAL A 188 8.70 -10.58 -17.26
CA VAL A 188 7.58 -11.52 -17.23
C VAL A 188 7.48 -12.20 -18.60
N ASP A 189 7.06 -13.46 -18.60
CA ASP A 189 6.83 -14.26 -19.81
C ASP A 189 5.83 -13.58 -20.76
N ASP A 190 6.07 -13.68 -22.07
CA ASP A 190 5.22 -13.06 -23.09
C ASP A 190 3.82 -13.68 -23.13
N ASP A 191 3.70 -14.93 -22.68
CA ASP A 191 2.43 -15.64 -22.49
C ASP A 191 1.58 -15.06 -21.36
N ILE A 192 2.17 -14.26 -20.46
CA ILE A 192 1.42 -13.49 -19.48
C ILE A 192 0.93 -12.20 -20.14
N LEU A 193 -0.24 -12.34 -20.74
CA LEU A 193 -0.95 -11.26 -21.42
C LEU A 193 -1.69 -10.31 -20.47
N LEU A 194 -2.06 -9.14 -20.99
CA LEU A 194 -2.81 -8.10 -20.30
C LEU A 194 -4.16 -8.59 -19.77
N GLN A 195 -4.79 -9.58 -20.44
CA GLN A 195 -6.00 -10.23 -19.93
C GLN A 195 -5.83 -10.90 -18.55
N HIS A 196 -4.62 -11.31 -18.19
CA HIS A 196 -4.34 -11.96 -16.91
C HIS A 196 -4.22 -11.00 -15.73
N THR A 197 -4.23 -9.68 -15.97
CA THR A 197 -3.96 -8.64 -14.96
C THR A 197 -4.83 -8.80 -13.71
N TYR A 198 -6.14 -9.02 -13.89
CA TYR A 198 -7.06 -9.12 -12.77
C TYR A 198 -6.87 -10.43 -11.98
N VAL A 199 -6.63 -11.55 -12.68
CA VAL A 199 -6.32 -12.85 -12.05
C VAL A 199 -5.06 -12.73 -11.19
N ILE A 200 -4.01 -12.09 -11.71
CA ILE A 200 -2.78 -11.84 -10.97
C ILE A 200 -3.08 -10.99 -9.74
N LEU A 201 -3.77 -9.86 -9.90
CA LEU A 201 -4.14 -8.98 -8.80
C LEU A 201 -4.88 -9.74 -7.69
N ARG A 202 -5.89 -10.55 -8.04
CA ARG A 202 -6.66 -11.36 -7.09
C ARG A 202 -5.82 -12.41 -6.37
N GLY A 203 -4.92 -13.06 -7.11
CA GLY A 203 -3.94 -13.99 -6.56
C GLY A 203 -3.02 -13.34 -5.53
N LEU A 204 -2.50 -12.15 -5.85
CA LEU A 204 -1.64 -11.37 -4.96
C LEU A 204 -2.39 -10.89 -3.71
N GLU A 205 -3.62 -10.39 -3.85
CA GLU A 205 -4.45 -9.97 -2.70
C GLU A 205 -4.70 -11.14 -1.74
N THR A 206 -4.97 -12.33 -2.29
CA THR A 206 -5.13 -13.56 -1.51
C THR A 206 -3.84 -13.94 -0.78
N LYS A 207 -2.70 -13.90 -1.48
CA LYS A 207 -1.39 -14.21 -0.92
C LYS A 207 -1.02 -13.23 0.20
N GLN A 208 -1.28 -11.95 0.00
CA GLN A 208 -1.06 -10.91 1.00
C GLN A 208 -1.91 -11.13 2.26
N LYS A 209 -3.21 -11.44 2.11
CA LYS A 209 -4.08 -11.74 3.25
C LYS A 209 -3.57 -12.93 4.06
N ARG A 210 -3.11 -13.99 3.38
CA ARG A 210 -2.51 -15.16 4.04
C ARG A 210 -1.23 -14.79 4.79
N ASN A 211 -0.33 -14.01 4.17
CA ASN A 211 0.90 -13.56 4.81
C ASN A 211 0.61 -12.73 6.07
N ASN A 212 -0.33 -11.80 5.99
CA ASN A 212 -0.73 -10.97 7.14
C ASN A 212 -1.31 -11.81 8.30
N GLN A 213 -2.11 -12.84 7.99
CA GLN A 213 -2.64 -13.76 9.00
C GLN A 213 -1.53 -14.58 9.67
N LEU A 214 -0.56 -15.08 8.89
CA LEU A 214 0.59 -15.83 9.42
C LEU A 214 1.46 -14.95 10.32
N THR A 215 1.72 -13.70 9.92
CA THR A 215 2.48 -12.74 10.73
C THR A 215 1.77 -12.41 12.05
N GLN A 216 0.45 -12.22 12.01
CA GLN A 216 -0.34 -12.00 13.24
C GLN A 216 -0.30 -13.20 14.18
N GLN A 217 -0.40 -14.43 13.65
CA GLN A 217 -0.28 -15.65 14.46
C GLN A 217 1.12 -15.81 15.06
N GLN A 218 2.18 -15.47 14.33
CA GLN A 218 3.55 -15.49 14.85
C GLN A 218 3.77 -14.44 15.95
N GLN A 219 3.25 -13.23 15.78
CA GLN A 219 3.34 -12.17 16.79
C GLN A 219 2.57 -12.53 18.07
N GLN A 220 1.41 -13.17 17.95
CA GLN A 220 0.67 -13.71 19.09
C GLN A 220 1.46 -14.78 19.83
N LYS A 221 2.05 -15.74 19.12
CA LYS A 221 2.91 -16.78 19.73
C LYS A 221 4.13 -16.19 20.44
N ILE A 222 4.80 -15.19 19.84
CA ILE A 222 5.95 -14.52 20.48
C ILE A 222 5.51 -13.80 21.76
N SER A 223 4.34 -13.15 21.73
CA SER A 223 3.78 -12.44 22.88
C SER A 223 3.37 -13.40 24.01
N GLU A 224 2.82 -14.58 23.67
CA GLU A 224 2.52 -15.65 24.62
C GLU A 224 3.80 -16.23 25.25
N ILE A 225 4.84 -16.48 24.45
CA ILE A 225 6.14 -16.96 24.95
C ILE A 225 6.76 -15.95 25.92
N GLN A 226 6.78 -14.66 25.57
CA GLN A 226 7.28 -13.59 26.44
C GLN A 226 6.45 -13.46 27.73
N SER A 227 5.13 -13.67 27.65
CA SER A 227 4.25 -13.69 28.84
C SER A 227 4.57 -14.86 29.77
N ILE A 228 4.79 -16.06 29.21
CA ILE A 228 5.17 -17.27 29.97
C ILE A 228 6.57 -17.12 30.59
N GLU A 229 7.52 -16.54 29.87
CA GLU A 229 8.87 -16.24 30.39
C GLU A 229 8.80 -15.22 31.54
N GLY A 230 8.05 -14.12 31.37
CA GLY A 230 7.83 -13.13 32.43
C GLY A 230 7.10 -13.70 33.66
N GLN A 231 6.23 -14.70 33.49
CA GLN A 231 5.63 -15.45 34.60
C GLN A 231 6.65 -16.38 35.29
N ARG A 232 7.50 -17.07 34.52
CA ARG A 232 8.56 -17.93 35.08
C ARG A 232 9.58 -17.14 35.89
N GLU A 233 9.98 -15.95 35.44
CA GLU A 233 10.86 -15.05 36.20
C GLU A 233 10.23 -14.57 37.52
N LYS A 234 8.92 -14.27 37.52
CA LYS A 234 8.17 -13.92 38.75
C LYS A 234 8.08 -15.09 39.72
N VAL A 235 7.87 -16.31 39.23
CA VAL A 235 7.84 -17.51 40.07
C VAL A 235 9.22 -17.78 40.66
N GLN A 236 10.30 -17.67 39.86
CA GLN A 236 11.67 -17.87 40.32
C GLN A 236 12.06 -16.86 41.42
N THR A 237 11.77 -15.58 41.20
CA THR A 237 12.03 -14.53 42.19
C THR A 237 11.22 -14.72 43.48
N TRP A 238 9.99 -15.25 43.39
CA TRP A 238 9.20 -15.59 44.58
C TRP A 238 9.80 -16.76 45.37
N PHE A 239 10.28 -17.81 44.70
CA PHE A 239 11.00 -18.92 45.34
C PHE A 239 12.29 -18.45 46.01
N ASP A 240 13.10 -17.62 45.34
CA ASP A 240 14.35 -17.09 45.90
C ASP A 240 14.10 -16.19 47.12
N THR A 241 13.01 -15.41 47.10
CA THR A 241 12.61 -14.56 48.22
C THR A 241 12.11 -15.40 49.40
N THR A 242 11.31 -16.44 49.14
CA THR A 242 10.74 -17.30 50.18
C THR A 242 11.82 -18.18 50.82
N ALA A 243 12.79 -18.67 50.03
CA ALA A 243 13.93 -19.41 50.54
C ALA A 243 14.77 -18.58 51.53
N ARG A 244 14.98 -17.28 51.26
CA ARG A 244 15.69 -16.37 52.17
C ARG A 244 14.95 -16.10 53.48
N VAL A 245 13.61 -16.07 53.46
CA VAL A 245 12.79 -15.85 54.66
C VAL A 245 12.81 -17.07 55.60
N THR A 246 12.95 -18.28 55.04
CA THR A 246 12.88 -19.52 55.82
C THR A 246 14.21 -19.89 56.50
N THR A 247 15.34 -19.32 56.05
CA THR A 247 16.68 -19.54 56.62
C THR A 247 17.14 -18.45 57.59
N GLY A 248 16.24 -17.58 58.05
CA GLY A 248 16.55 -16.58 59.09
C GLY A 248 16.86 -17.24 60.45
N PRO A 249 18.00 -16.96 61.09
CA PRO A 249 18.39 -17.64 62.31
C PRO A 249 17.47 -17.27 63.49
N LYS A 250 16.88 -18.29 64.13
CA LYS A 250 16.24 -18.16 65.46
C LYS A 250 17.31 -17.77 66.49
N VAL A 251 17.41 -16.49 66.81
CA VAL A 251 18.25 -16.02 67.93
C VAL A 251 17.55 -16.36 69.25
N LEU A 252 17.97 -17.47 69.86
CA LEU A 252 17.71 -17.77 71.27
C LEU A 252 18.51 -16.79 72.14
N LYS A 253 17.83 -15.89 72.85
CA LYS A 253 18.47 -15.00 73.84
C LYS A 253 18.80 -15.79 75.11
N PRO A 254 20.06 -15.79 75.61
CA PRO A 254 20.38 -16.43 76.88
C PRO A 254 19.93 -15.57 78.08
N LYS A 255 19.39 -16.25 79.07
CA LYS A 255 19.04 -15.75 80.41
C LYS A 255 20.34 -15.40 81.16
N ILE A 256 20.54 -14.14 81.53
CA ILE A 256 21.63 -13.72 82.42
C ILE A 256 21.14 -13.89 83.86
N ARG A 257 21.87 -14.70 84.66
CA ARG A 257 21.76 -14.72 86.12
C ARG A 257 22.67 -13.63 86.70
N VAL A 258 22.12 -12.84 87.62
CA VAL A 258 22.85 -12.17 88.70
C VAL A 258 22.32 -12.76 89.99
#